data_AF-A0A1C6FLW4-F1
#
_entry.id   AF-A0A1C6FLW4-F1
#
_cell.length_a   1.000
_cell.length_b   1.000
_cell.length_c   1.000
_cell.angle_alpha   90.00
_cell.angle_beta   90.00
_cell.angle_gamma   90.00
#
_symmetry.space_group_name_H-M   'P 1'
#
loop_
_entity.id
_entity.type
_entity.pdbx_description
1 polymer ?
#
loop_
_entity_poly.entity_id
_entity_poly.type
_entity_poly.pdbx_seq_one_letter_code
_entity_poly.pdbx_strand_id
1 'polypeptide(L)'
;MNEFQTGLLNELVAVKITTKEEFEKVINFLSINNCFLVNGEPVVKLTYPGDKAFVILKQDNAIFWQPANQILDERYRVVSVIEFFRPAEEEKVVEAKAEVIEDEVAINEKNLTIVIDLPPNGGFIESNADDLLKLIPAIKAKAGVVVDETNYKDFVKKGEGMVPLYRKYAKKLNVKLIDNRKRYMEEFITFESKIKKVINALNETADTVAENVDVFVQKQKEALRKERQAAIDQLKEVLISRKMISKKYADQFVFDEKWLNASTSKKKFEEQAEAQFNALMEKEKNDKLNLEMIEKTITNACLIANVDEKFVSREKYQDLLNTEGLPKVTEMITDEVDNIKKQSQAVAQQKEAELQHQKEEFEKKQKEAELQHQKELEAVKKQASQTVENQPKYTPIKRGEETIANVNDKYIVTEIKQTPEKFQGKKWKKTFEFEGDLAALQMLNRYMDVIKSINPTFSFGEVKLVEKELSNPQTGSIDKYNVKEVN
;
A
#
# COMPACT_ATOMS: atom_id res chain seq x y z
N MET A 1 -52.59 -48.05 17.59
CA MET A 1 -53.90 -47.63 18.13
C MET A 1 -53.66 -46.30 18.80
N ASN A 2 -54.36 -45.23 18.43
CA ASN A 2 -54.15 -43.89 19.00
C ASN A 2 -54.84 -43.75 20.38
N GLU A 3 -54.64 -42.60 21.04
CA GLU A 3 -55.21 -42.33 22.38
C GLU A 3 -56.74 -42.49 22.37
N PHE A 4 -57.43 -42.02 21.33
CA PHE A 4 -58.89 -42.08 21.24
C PHE A 4 -59.43 -43.49 21.03
N GLN A 5 -58.76 -44.30 20.21
CA GLN A 5 -59.09 -45.70 19.97
C GLN A 5 -58.93 -46.53 21.25
N THR A 6 -57.84 -46.29 21.99
CA THR A 6 -57.61 -46.91 23.30
C THR A 6 -58.65 -46.42 24.32
N GLY A 7 -58.96 -45.12 24.30
CA GLY A 7 -59.95 -44.49 25.17
C GLY A 7 -61.37 -45.02 24.97
N LEU A 8 -61.78 -45.38 23.75
CA LEU A 8 -63.08 -45.98 23.48
C LEU A 8 -63.18 -47.39 24.09
N LEU A 9 -62.11 -48.18 24.00
CA LEU A 9 -62.07 -49.53 24.59
C LEU A 9 -62.04 -49.50 26.13
N ASN A 10 -61.49 -48.42 26.71
CA ASN A 10 -61.37 -48.19 28.15
C ASN A 10 -62.51 -47.35 28.75
N GLU A 11 -63.60 -47.12 28.01
CA GLU A 11 -64.81 -46.42 28.51
C GLU A 11 -64.59 -44.94 28.87
N LEU A 12 -63.63 -44.29 28.19
CA LEU A 12 -63.27 -42.88 28.38
C LEU A 12 -63.61 -41.99 27.17
N VAL A 13 -63.93 -42.59 26.03
CA VAL A 13 -64.22 -41.87 24.78
C VAL A 13 -65.55 -42.34 24.20
N ALA A 14 -66.31 -41.39 23.67
CA ALA A 14 -67.50 -41.64 22.87
C ALA A 14 -67.31 -41.05 21.47
N VAL A 15 -67.60 -41.83 20.44
CA VAL A 15 -67.37 -41.43 19.05
C VAL A 15 -68.67 -40.94 18.43
N LYS A 16 -68.70 -39.68 18.00
CA LYS A 16 -69.85 -39.07 17.32
C LYS A 16 -69.91 -39.52 15.87
N ILE A 17 -71.07 -40.03 15.48
CA ILE A 17 -71.41 -40.52 14.15
C ILE A 17 -72.47 -39.62 13.54
N THR A 18 -72.24 -39.19 12.30
CA THR A 18 -73.16 -38.35 11.53
C THR A 18 -73.56 -38.98 10.21
N THR A 19 -72.83 -39.99 9.72
CA THR A 19 -73.12 -40.70 8.47
C THR A 19 -73.07 -42.22 8.63
N LYS A 20 -73.65 -42.96 7.67
CA LYS A 20 -73.59 -44.42 7.63
C LYS A 20 -72.16 -44.94 7.38
N GLU A 21 -71.37 -44.26 6.57
CA GLU A 21 -69.97 -44.64 6.32
C GLU A 21 -69.11 -44.53 7.59
N GLU A 22 -69.32 -43.47 8.38
CA GLU A 22 -68.68 -43.28 9.68
C GLU A 22 -69.05 -44.40 10.67
N PHE A 23 -70.33 -44.78 10.69
CA PHE A 23 -70.81 -45.91 11.48
C PHE A 23 -70.08 -47.20 11.12
N GLU A 24 -70.05 -47.57 9.84
CA GLU A 24 -69.41 -48.81 9.37
C GLU A 24 -67.91 -48.86 9.72
N LYS A 25 -67.20 -47.73 9.62
CA LYS A 25 -65.78 -47.63 10.00
C LYS A 25 -65.56 -47.89 11.50
N VAL A 26 -66.37 -47.28 12.36
CA VAL A 26 -66.25 -47.44 13.82
C VAL A 26 -66.67 -48.85 14.26
N ILE A 27 -67.73 -49.42 13.66
CA ILE A 27 -68.16 -50.79 13.91
C ILE A 27 -67.09 -51.80 13.48
N ASN A 28 -66.44 -51.61 12.34
CA ASN A 28 -65.36 -52.47 11.89
C ASN A 28 -64.18 -52.44 12.89
N PHE A 29 -63.79 -51.25 13.36
CA PHE A 29 -62.76 -51.11 14.41
C PHE A 29 -63.15 -51.87 15.69
N LEU A 30 -64.38 -51.70 16.18
CA LEU A 30 -64.85 -52.38 17.39
C LEU A 30 -64.95 -53.91 17.19
N SER A 31 -65.29 -54.36 15.99
CA SER A 31 -65.34 -55.78 15.63
C SER A 31 -63.95 -56.42 15.63
N ILE A 32 -62.94 -55.74 15.09
CA ILE A 32 -61.55 -56.20 15.11
C ILE A 32 -61.05 -56.34 16.56
N ASN A 33 -61.53 -55.47 17.45
CA ASN A 33 -61.18 -55.48 18.87
C ASN A 33 -62.11 -56.35 19.73
N ASN A 34 -62.85 -57.30 19.14
CA ASN A 34 -63.70 -58.27 19.83
C ASN A 34 -64.69 -57.64 20.84
N CYS A 35 -65.32 -56.52 20.46
CA CYS A 35 -66.34 -55.90 21.29
C CYS A 35 -67.73 -56.52 21.08
N PHE A 36 -68.54 -56.53 22.14
CA PHE A 36 -69.86 -57.16 22.17
C PHE A 36 -70.94 -56.18 22.61
N LEU A 37 -72.19 -56.50 22.25
CA LEU A 37 -73.39 -55.83 22.74
C LEU A 37 -73.80 -56.42 24.10
N VAL A 38 -74.72 -55.75 24.79
CA VAL A 38 -75.22 -56.18 26.12
C VAL A 38 -75.79 -57.59 26.12
N ASN A 39 -76.40 -58.01 25.00
CA ASN A 39 -76.97 -59.34 24.84
C ASN A 39 -75.92 -60.43 24.54
N GLY A 40 -74.62 -60.09 24.54
CA GLY A 40 -73.51 -61.00 24.26
C GLY A 40 -73.26 -61.25 22.77
N GLU A 41 -73.99 -60.60 21.86
CA GLU A 41 -73.75 -60.72 20.44
C GLU A 41 -72.59 -59.83 19.97
N PRO A 42 -71.87 -60.21 18.90
CA PRO A 42 -70.79 -59.38 18.34
C PRO A 42 -71.30 -58.00 17.91
N VAL A 43 -70.49 -56.96 18.10
CA VAL A 43 -70.84 -55.57 17.77
C VAL A 43 -71.22 -55.34 16.30
N VAL A 44 -70.81 -56.21 15.37
CA VAL A 44 -71.24 -56.18 13.97
C VAL A 44 -72.75 -56.35 13.77
N LYS A 45 -73.47 -56.88 14.77
CA LYS A 45 -74.93 -56.97 14.75
C LYS A 45 -75.62 -55.67 15.17
N LEU A 46 -74.88 -54.65 15.60
CA LEU A 46 -75.45 -53.34 15.92
C LEU A 46 -75.99 -52.70 14.64
N THR A 47 -77.30 -52.41 14.61
CA THR A 47 -77.95 -51.80 13.45
C THR A 47 -77.73 -50.29 13.45
N TYR A 48 -77.60 -49.71 12.25
CA TYR A 48 -77.47 -48.27 12.08
C TYR A 48 -78.73 -47.54 12.60
N PRO A 49 -78.61 -46.64 13.60
CA PRO A 49 -79.76 -45.98 14.23
C PRO A 49 -80.54 -44.98 13.36
N GLY A 50 -79.97 -44.56 12.22
CA GLY A 50 -80.57 -43.61 11.28
C GLY A 50 -79.77 -42.31 11.11
N ASP A 51 -80.29 -41.38 10.29
CA ASP A 51 -79.55 -40.23 9.75
C ASP A 51 -79.35 -39.06 10.73
N LYS A 52 -79.83 -39.19 11.97
CA LYS A 52 -79.60 -38.18 13.02
C LYS A 52 -78.31 -38.49 13.75
N ALA A 53 -77.55 -37.46 14.14
CA ALA A 53 -76.29 -37.67 14.84
C ALA A 53 -76.48 -38.44 16.17
N PHE A 54 -75.66 -39.47 16.37
CA PHE A 54 -75.60 -40.27 17.59
C PHE A 54 -74.14 -40.52 17.98
N VAL A 55 -73.91 -41.02 19.17
CA VAL A 55 -72.59 -41.39 19.66
C VAL A 55 -72.53 -42.88 19.95
N ILE A 56 -71.40 -43.51 19.66
CA ILE A 56 -71.07 -44.88 20.06
C ILE A 56 -70.10 -44.81 21.23
N LEU A 57 -70.39 -45.58 22.29
CA LEU A 57 -69.56 -45.64 23.49
C LEU A 57 -69.54 -47.05 24.08
N LYS A 58 -68.54 -47.32 24.90
CA LYS A 58 -68.46 -48.56 25.69
C LYS A 58 -68.79 -48.26 27.15
N GLN A 59 -69.66 -49.06 27.74
CA GLN A 59 -70.05 -48.96 29.13
C GLN A 59 -70.23 -50.38 29.69
N ASP A 60 -69.69 -50.66 30.87
CA ASP A 60 -69.81 -51.98 31.52
C ASP A 60 -69.40 -53.14 30.58
N ASN A 61 -68.34 -52.91 29.81
CA ASN A 61 -67.78 -53.80 28.82
C ASN A 61 -68.67 -54.13 27.59
N ALA A 62 -69.78 -53.42 27.40
CA ALA A 62 -70.66 -53.56 26.24
C ALA A 62 -70.72 -52.27 25.40
N ILE A 63 -70.96 -52.41 24.10
CA ILE A 63 -71.10 -51.29 23.17
C ILE A 63 -72.55 -50.81 23.11
N PHE A 64 -72.71 -49.49 23.22
CA PHE A 64 -73.98 -48.80 23.14
C PHE A 64 -73.92 -47.68 22.11
N TRP A 65 -75.10 -47.29 21.62
CA TRP A 65 -75.28 -46.00 20.96
C TRP A 65 -76.35 -45.19 21.70
N GLN A 66 -76.21 -43.87 21.68
CA GLN A 66 -77.26 -42.96 22.13
C GLN A 66 -77.32 -41.70 21.27
N PRO A 67 -78.49 -41.04 21.15
CA PRO A 67 -78.62 -39.79 20.43
C PRO A 67 -77.64 -38.71 20.94
N ALA A 68 -77.04 -37.93 20.03
CA ALA A 68 -76.01 -36.95 20.41
C ALA A 68 -76.54 -35.76 21.24
N ASN A 69 -77.86 -35.60 21.34
CA ASN A 69 -78.51 -34.59 22.19
C ASN A 69 -78.82 -35.09 23.61
N GLN A 70 -78.51 -36.35 23.92
CA GLN A 70 -78.66 -36.91 25.26
C GLN A 70 -77.39 -36.61 26.08
N ILE A 71 -77.58 -36.30 27.38
CA ILE A 71 -76.48 -35.97 28.29
C ILE A 71 -75.61 -37.21 28.48
N LEU A 72 -74.32 -37.10 28.13
CA LEU A 72 -73.31 -38.11 28.41
C LEU A 72 -72.78 -37.95 29.84
N ASP A 73 -72.32 -39.05 30.43
CA ASP A 73 -71.51 -39.01 31.65
C ASP A 73 -70.23 -38.18 31.37
N GLU A 74 -69.89 -37.27 32.29
CA GLU A 74 -68.76 -36.32 32.16
C GLU A 74 -67.42 -37.02 31.95
N ARG A 75 -67.32 -38.31 32.30
CA ARG A 75 -66.11 -39.12 32.08
C ARG A 75 -65.79 -39.36 30.60
N TYR A 76 -66.77 -39.25 29.70
CA TYR A 76 -66.58 -39.52 28.28
C TYR A 76 -66.17 -38.27 27.52
N ARG A 77 -64.98 -38.31 26.91
CA ARG A 77 -64.58 -37.33 25.89
C ARG A 77 -65.27 -37.66 24.57
N VAL A 78 -66.10 -36.76 24.07
CA VAL A 78 -66.75 -36.92 22.76
C VAL A 78 -65.79 -36.49 21.64
N VAL A 79 -65.56 -37.37 20.67
CA VAL A 79 -64.67 -37.12 19.52
C VAL A 79 -65.38 -37.41 18.20
N SER A 80 -64.95 -36.76 17.12
CA SER A 80 -65.41 -37.08 15.77
C SER A 80 -64.70 -38.32 15.20
N VAL A 81 -65.26 -38.94 14.14
CA VAL A 81 -64.61 -40.08 13.47
C VAL A 81 -63.24 -39.71 12.86
N ILE A 82 -63.09 -38.46 12.38
CA ILE A 82 -61.82 -37.97 11.82
C ILE A 82 -60.74 -37.90 12.91
N GLU A 83 -61.06 -37.38 14.09
CA GLU A 83 -60.15 -37.36 15.24
C GLU A 83 -59.87 -38.77 15.74
N PHE A 84 -60.89 -39.63 15.80
CA PHE A 84 -60.78 -41.01 16.25
C PHE A 84 -59.82 -41.85 15.40
N PHE A 85 -59.68 -41.57 14.10
CA PHE A 85 -58.73 -42.26 13.21
C PHE A 85 -57.47 -41.46 12.88
N ARG A 86 -57.20 -40.35 13.59
CA ARG A 86 -55.98 -39.55 13.38
C ARG A 86 -54.71 -40.37 13.73
N PRO A 87 -53.66 -40.37 12.88
CA PRO A 87 -52.39 -41.05 13.17
C PRO A 87 -51.72 -40.50 14.45
N ALA A 88 -51.04 -41.37 15.21
CA ALA A 88 -50.53 -41.08 16.56
C ALA A 88 -49.23 -40.25 16.62
N GLU A 89 -48.82 -39.57 15.54
CA GLU A 89 -47.55 -38.82 15.48
C GLU A 89 -47.69 -37.30 15.73
N GLU A 90 -48.80 -36.86 16.32
CA GLU A 90 -48.97 -35.47 16.77
C GLU A 90 -49.52 -35.43 18.19
N GLU A 91 -48.64 -35.57 19.17
CA GLU A 91 -48.92 -35.21 20.57
C GLU A 91 -47.90 -34.15 21.03
N LYS A 92 -48.33 -32.89 21.09
CA LYS A 92 -47.86 -31.94 22.11
C LYS A 92 -49.06 -31.53 22.96
N VAL A 93 -48.97 -31.89 24.24
CA VAL A 93 -49.94 -31.64 25.29
C VAL A 93 -49.99 -30.14 25.61
N VAL A 94 -51.22 -29.63 25.75
CA VAL A 94 -51.54 -28.28 26.24
C VAL A 94 -51.88 -28.37 27.73
N GLU A 95 -51.09 -27.72 28.58
CA GLU A 95 -51.59 -27.22 29.87
C GLU A 95 -52.03 -25.77 29.67
N ALA A 96 -53.27 -25.46 30.07
CA ALA A 96 -53.90 -24.17 29.84
C ALA A 96 -53.18 -23.02 30.57
N LYS A 97 -52.39 -22.27 29.80
CA LYS A 97 -52.19 -20.83 29.99
C LYS A 97 -52.49 -20.18 28.64
N ALA A 98 -53.31 -19.13 28.66
CA ALA A 98 -53.69 -18.40 27.44
C ALA A 98 -52.43 -17.86 26.75
N GLU A 99 -52.01 -18.52 25.67
CA GLU A 99 -51.08 -18.00 24.69
C GLU A 99 -51.87 -17.81 23.39
N VAL A 100 -51.85 -16.59 22.87
CA VAL A 100 -52.24 -16.32 21.49
C VAL A 100 -51.27 -17.10 20.62
N ILE A 101 -51.71 -18.24 20.08
CA ILE A 101 -50.94 -18.97 19.07
C ILE A 101 -51.16 -18.21 17.76
N GLU A 102 -50.23 -17.34 17.41
CA GLU A 102 -49.99 -17.01 16.01
C GLU A 102 -49.49 -18.30 15.36
N ASP A 103 -50.34 -18.97 14.58
CA ASP A 103 -49.91 -20.09 13.75
C ASP A 103 -48.78 -19.59 12.81
N GLU A 104 -47.53 -19.98 13.08
CA GLU A 104 -46.40 -19.73 12.19
C GLU A 104 -46.63 -20.51 10.88
N VAL A 105 -47.20 -19.84 9.87
CA VAL A 105 -47.32 -20.39 8.52
C VAL A 105 -45.93 -20.44 7.89
N ALA A 106 -45.35 -21.64 7.79
CA ALA A 106 -44.05 -21.83 7.16
C ALA A 106 -44.10 -21.44 5.67
N ILE A 107 -43.15 -20.62 5.20
CA ILE A 107 -42.99 -20.30 3.78
C ILE A 107 -42.36 -21.51 3.08
N ASN A 108 -43.12 -22.16 2.20
CA ASN A 108 -42.66 -23.30 1.41
C ASN A 108 -43.39 -23.35 0.06
N GLU A 109 -42.91 -24.19 -0.85
CA GLU A 109 -43.47 -24.31 -2.20
C GLU A 109 -44.97 -24.66 -2.22
N LYS A 110 -45.43 -25.50 -1.28
CA LYS A 110 -46.85 -25.86 -1.14
C LYS A 110 -47.70 -24.65 -0.74
N ASN A 111 -47.20 -23.79 0.14
CA ASN A 111 -47.90 -22.61 0.67
C ASN A 111 -47.80 -21.38 -0.26
N LEU A 112 -46.89 -21.38 -1.24
CA LEU A 112 -46.72 -20.32 -2.23
C LEU A 112 -47.27 -20.67 -3.63
N THR A 113 -47.98 -21.80 -3.75
CA THR A 113 -48.62 -22.20 -5.01
C THR A 113 -49.99 -21.54 -5.14
N ILE A 114 -50.21 -20.82 -6.25
CA ILE A 114 -51.53 -20.27 -6.56
C ILE A 114 -52.43 -21.41 -7.04
N VAL A 115 -53.47 -21.72 -6.28
CA VAL A 115 -54.56 -22.60 -6.71
C VAL A 115 -55.63 -21.73 -7.36
N ILE A 116 -55.92 -21.98 -8.64
CA ILE A 116 -56.98 -21.29 -9.38
C ILE A 116 -58.13 -22.28 -9.57
N ASP A 117 -59.15 -22.16 -8.73
CA ASP A 117 -60.44 -22.81 -8.98
C ASP A 117 -61.21 -21.94 -9.97
N LEU A 118 -61.40 -22.42 -11.21
CA LEU A 118 -62.35 -21.80 -12.13
C LEU A 118 -63.74 -21.88 -11.47
N PRO A 119 -64.55 -20.80 -11.48
CA PRO A 119 -65.93 -20.89 -11.02
C PRO A 119 -66.67 -22.00 -11.79
N PRO A 120 -67.75 -22.59 -11.24
CA PRO A 120 -68.49 -23.69 -11.87
C PRO A 120 -68.88 -23.45 -13.34
N ASN A 121 -68.97 -22.18 -13.75
CA ASN A 121 -69.28 -21.74 -15.10
C ASN A 121 -68.02 -21.35 -15.90
N GLY A 122 -66.94 -22.12 -15.76
CA GLY A 122 -65.77 -22.00 -16.62
C GLY A 122 -66.17 -21.87 -18.10
N GLY A 123 -66.12 -20.65 -18.63
CA GLY A 123 -66.10 -20.38 -20.07
C GLY A 123 -67.39 -19.97 -20.77
N PHE A 124 -68.52 -19.60 -20.13
CA PHE A 124 -69.70 -19.14 -20.88
C PHE A 124 -70.41 -17.91 -20.28
N ILE A 125 -70.57 -16.86 -21.09
CA ILE A 125 -71.48 -15.74 -20.80
C ILE A 125 -72.87 -16.17 -21.26
N GLU A 126 -73.70 -16.66 -20.34
CA GLU A 126 -75.12 -16.91 -20.62
C GLU A 126 -75.80 -15.60 -21.01
N SER A 127 -76.19 -15.47 -22.28
CA SER A 127 -76.72 -14.21 -22.82
C SER A 127 -77.73 -14.45 -23.94
N ASN A 128 -78.62 -13.48 -24.14
CA ASN A 128 -79.53 -13.47 -25.28
C ASN A 128 -78.88 -12.92 -26.56
N ALA A 129 -77.54 -12.94 -26.66
CA ALA A 129 -76.81 -12.39 -27.80
C ALA A 129 -77.22 -13.07 -29.12
N ASP A 130 -77.42 -14.40 -29.10
CA ASP A 130 -77.87 -15.15 -30.27
C ASP A 130 -79.27 -14.73 -30.74
N ASP A 131 -80.17 -14.39 -29.81
CA ASP A 131 -81.49 -13.85 -30.15
C ASP A 131 -81.41 -12.42 -30.67
N LEU A 132 -80.50 -11.60 -30.15
CA LEU A 132 -80.24 -10.25 -30.69
C LEU A 132 -79.64 -10.31 -32.11
N LEU A 133 -78.79 -11.29 -32.41
CA LEU A 133 -78.22 -11.51 -33.75
C LEU A 133 -79.30 -11.84 -34.78
N LYS A 134 -80.34 -12.60 -34.40
CA LYS A 134 -81.49 -12.92 -35.26
C LYS A 134 -82.30 -11.69 -35.68
N LEU A 135 -82.16 -10.54 -34.99
CA LEU A 135 -82.85 -9.29 -35.34
C LEU A 135 -82.16 -8.50 -36.46
N ILE A 136 -80.90 -8.84 -36.82
CA ILE A 136 -80.13 -8.13 -37.83
C ILE A 136 -80.86 -8.02 -39.19
N PRO A 137 -81.46 -9.10 -39.74
CA PRO A 137 -82.18 -9.01 -41.02
C PRO A 137 -83.34 -8.01 -40.96
N ALA A 138 -84.11 -8.00 -39.87
CA ALA A 138 -85.23 -7.08 -39.67
C ALA A 138 -84.76 -5.61 -39.53
N ILE A 139 -83.64 -5.37 -38.84
CA ILE A 139 -83.03 -4.05 -38.73
C ILE A 139 -82.53 -3.57 -40.11
N LYS A 140 -81.83 -4.44 -40.85
CA LYS A 140 -81.28 -4.12 -42.18
C LYS A 140 -82.36 -3.92 -43.24
N ALA A 141 -83.49 -4.63 -43.15
CA ALA A 141 -84.64 -4.44 -44.03
C ALA A 141 -85.18 -2.99 -44.00
N LYS A 142 -84.95 -2.26 -42.90
CA LYS A 142 -85.34 -0.84 -42.76
C LYS A 142 -84.34 0.14 -43.38
N ALA A 143 -83.20 -0.33 -43.90
CA ALA A 143 -82.22 0.53 -44.57
C ALA A 143 -82.63 0.97 -45.98
N GLY A 144 -83.55 0.23 -46.64
CA GLY A 144 -84.03 0.53 -47.98
C GLY A 144 -85.17 1.56 -48.05
N VAL A 145 -85.50 2.21 -46.94
CA VAL A 145 -86.57 3.23 -46.89
C VAL A 145 -86.06 4.52 -47.55
N VAL A 146 -86.72 4.95 -48.63
CA VAL A 146 -86.44 6.22 -49.31
C VAL A 146 -87.01 7.36 -48.47
N VAL A 147 -86.16 8.30 -48.09
CA VAL A 147 -86.55 9.48 -47.31
C VAL A 147 -87.07 10.56 -48.26
N ASP A 148 -88.26 11.08 -47.98
CA ASP A 148 -88.91 12.15 -48.74
C ASP A 148 -89.53 13.19 -47.81
N GLU A 149 -90.14 14.23 -48.40
CA GLU A 149 -90.75 15.35 -47.66
C GLU A 149 -91.91 14.91 -46.74
N THR A 150 -92.54 13.77 -47.02
CA THR A 150 -93.69 13.26 -46.27
C THR A 150 -93.29 12.47 -45.03
N ASN A 151 -92.13 11.80 -45.06
CA ASN A 151 -91.70 10.89 -43.98
C ASN A 151 -90.47 11.36 -43.17
N TYR A 152 -89.71 12.34 -43.67
CA TYR A 152 -88.48 12.82 -43.03
C TYR A 152 -88.70 13.27 -41.59
N LYS A 153 -89.73 14.09 -41.34
CA LYS A 153 -90.01 14.67 -40.01
C LYS A 153 -90.25 13.60 -38.95
N ASP A 154 -90.91 12.50 -39.33
CA ASP A 154 -91.19 11.38 -38.43
C ASP A 154 -89.93 10.56 -38.14
N PHE A 155 -89.02 10.37 -39.10
CA PHE A 155 -87.77 9.65 -38.86
C PHE A 155 -86.78 10.38 -37.96
N VAL A 156 -86.78 11.71 -37.99
CA VAL A 156 -85.87 12.54 -37.17
C VAL A 156 -86.50 13.04 -35.87
N LYS A 157 -87.79 12.78 -35.64
CA LYS A 157 -88.53 13.21 -34.44
C LYS A 157 -87.81 12.75 -33.18
N LYS A 158 -87.43 13.71 -32.32
CA LYS A 158 -86.64 13.43 -31.12
C LYS A 158 -87.35 12.42 -30.21
N GLY A 159 -86.66 11.34 -29.85
CA GLY A 159 -87.14 10.33 -28.90
C GLY A 159 -88.06 9.24 -29.47
N GLU A 160 -88.71 9.50 -30.60
CA GLU A 160 -89.73 8.62 -31.19
C GLU A 160 -89.38 8.20 -32.62
N GLY A 161 -88.68 9.04 -33.36
CA GLY A 161 -88.28 8.78 -34.74
C GLY A 161 -87.27 7.63 -34.83
N MET A 162 -87.31 6.92 -35.97
CA MET A 162 -86.51 5.71 -36.19
C MET A 162 -85.02 5.94 -35.92
N VAL A 163 -84.45 7.05 -36.40
CA VAL A 163 -83.02 7.38 -36.25
C VAL A 163 -82.61 7.59 -34.78
N PRO A 164 -83.23 8.52 -34.01
CA PRO A 164 -82.88 8.70 -32.61
C PRO A 164 -83.20 7.46 -31.74
N LEU A 165 -84.24 6.69 -32.09
CA LEU A 165 -84.63 5.49 -31.36
C LEU A 165 -83.60 4.36 -31.52
N TYR A 166 -83.14 4.09 -32.75
CA TYR A 166 -82.11 3.07 -33.01
C TYR A 166 -80.77 3.45 -32.38
N ARG A 167 -80.38 4.72 -32.45
CA ARG A 167 -79.19 5.24 -31.75
C ARG A 167 -79.29 5.09 -30.23
N LYS A 168 -80.47 5.33 -29.65
CA LYS A 168 -80.74 5.13 -28.22
C LYS A 168 -80.59 3.67 -27.82
N TYR A 169 -81.08 2.73 -28.64
CA TYR A 169 -80.93 1.29 -28.38
C TYR A 169 -79.47 0.84 -28.47
N ALA A 170 -78.75 1.25 -29.53
CA ALA A 170 -77.33 0.96 -29.66
C ALA A 170 -76.51 1.50 -28.47
N LYS A 171 -76.79 2.73 -28.02
CA LYS A 171 -76.14 3.32 -26.84
C LYS A 171 -76.41 2.50 -25.58
N LYS A 172 -77.64 2.02 -25.36
CA LYS A 172 -77.99 1.18 -24.20
C LYS A 172 -77.26 -0.18 -24.22
N LEU A 173 -77.18 -0.83 -25.39
CA LEU A 173 -76.43 -2.09 -25.54
C LEU A 173 -74.94 -1.88 -25.25
N ASN A 174 -74.36 -0.78 -25.76
CA ASN A 174 -72.95 -0.48 -25.53
C ASN A 174 -72.64 -0.18 -24.06
N VAL A 175 -73.50 0.56 -23.36
CA VAL A 175 -73.34 0.80 -21.91
C VAL A 175 -73.36 -0.53 -21.14
N LYS A 176 -74.33 -1.41 -21.41
CA LYS A 176 -74.37 -2.74 -20.77
C LYS A 176 -73.17 -3.61 -21.09
N LEU A 177 -72.65 -3.55 -22.32
CA LEU A 177 -71.44 -4.27 -22.72
C LEU A 177 -70.21 -3.81 -21.93
N ILE A 178 -70.05 -2.49 -21.76
CA ILE A 178 -68.97 -1.90 -20.97
C ILE A 178 -69.11 -2.26 -19.48
N ASP A 179 -70.31 -2.16 -18.93
CA ASP A 179 -70.58 -2.47 -17.51
C ASP A 179 -70.36 -3.96 -17.21
N ASN A 180 -70.80 -4.84 -18.10
CA ASN A 180 -70.55 -6.28 -17.97
C ASN A 180 -69.05 -6.59 -18.06
N ARG A 181 -68.31 -6.00 -19.00
CA ARG A 181 -66.86 -6.17 -19.09
C ARG A 181 -66.15 -5.76 -17.80
N LYS A 182 -66.58 -4.67 -17.17
CA LYS A 182 -66.03 -4.24 -15.88
C LYS A 182 -66.32 -5.27 -14.79
N ARG A 183 -67.57 -5.70 -14.64
CA ARG A 183 -67.97 -6.70 -13.62
C ARG A 183 -67.22 -8.01 -13.75
N TYR A 184 -67.06 -8.53 -14.97
CA TYR A 184 -66.33 -9.77 -15.20
C TYR A 184 -64.82 -9.64 -14.94
N MET A 185 -64.23 -8.45 -15.12
CA MET A 185 -62.81 -8.21 -14.88
C MET A 185 -62.50 -7.74 -13.45
N GLU A 186 -63.50 -7.26 -12.70
CA GLU A 186 -63.32 -6.71 -11.35
C GLU A 186 -62.82 -7.76 -10.34
N GLU A 187 -63.34 -8.98 -10.43
CA GLU A 187 -62.86 -10.11 -9.62
C GLU A 187 -61.41 -10.48 -9.97
N PHE A 188 -61.08 -10.48 -11.26
CA PHE A 188 -59.71 -10.75 -11.73
C PHE A 188 -58.72 -9.66 -11.28
N ILE A 189 -59.09 -8.39 -11.41
CA ILE A 189 -58.26 -7.26 -10.95
C ILE A 189 -58.03 -7.34 -9.44
N THR A 190 -59.07 -7.71 -8.68
CA THR A 190 -58.97 -7.89 -7.22
C THR A 190 -58.04 -9.04 -6.86
N PHE A 191 -58.17 -10.18 -7.55
CA PHE A 191 -57.27 -11.32 -7.42
C PHE A 191 -55.82 -10.94 -7.75
N GLU A 192 -55.60 -10.31 -8.91
CA GLU A 192 -54.28 -9.85 -9.36
C GLU A 192 -53.65 -8.89 -8.35
N SER A 193 -54.43 -7.96 -7.80
CA SER A 193 -53.96 -7.04 -6.76
C SER A 193 -53.52 -7.75 -5.49
N LYS A 194 -54.26 -8.77 -5.04
CA LYS A 194 -53.89 -9.59 -3.86
C LYS A 194 -52.57 -10.33 -4.10
N ILE A 195 -52.40 -10.97 -5.26
CA ILE A 195 -51.16 -11.66 -5.61
C ILE A 195 -49.98 -10.69 -5.73
N LYS A 196 -50.19 -9.52 -6.35
CA LYS A 196 -49.15 -8.48 -6.44
C LYS A 196 -48.68 -8.00 -5.06
N LYS A 197 -49.57 -7.89 -4.07
CA LYS A 197 -49.17 -7.57 -2.69
C LYS A 197 -48.27 -8.64 -2.09
N VAL A 198 -48.57 -9.93 -2.33
CA VAL A 198 -47.72 -11.05 -1.87
C VAL A 198 -46.35 -11.01 -2.56
N ILE A 199 -46.32 -10.81 -3.88
CA ILE A 199 -45.06 -10.68 -4.66
C ILE A 199 -44.21 -9.52 -4.12
N ASN A 200 -44.82 -8.35 -3.89
CA ASN A 200 -44.09 -7.19 -3.37
C ASN A 200 -43.50 -7.47 -1.98
N ALA A 201 -44.27 -8.08 -1.06
CA ALA A 201 -43.77 -8.44 0.26
C ALA A 201 -42.59 -9.43 0.21
N LEU A 202 -42.63 -10.40 -0.70
CA LEU A 202 -41.51 -11.34 -0.93
C LEU A 202 -40.25 -10.61 -1.41
N ASN A 203 -40.38 -9.71 -2.38
CA ASN A 203 -39.24 -8.95 -2.91
C ASN A 203 -38.65 -7.98 -1.88
N GLU A 204 -39.49 -7.19 -1.19
CA GLU A 204 -39.04 -6.26 -0.15
C GLU A 204 -38.28 -6.99 0.97
N THR A 205 -38.77 -8.18 1.36
CA THR A 205 -38.10 -9.01 2.37
C THR A 205 -36.77 -9.55 1.85
N ALA A 206 -36.73 -10.04 0.61
CA ALA A 206 -35.50 -10.54 -0.02
C ALA A 206 -34.43 -9.45 -0.13
N ASP A 207 -34.80 -8.25 -0.56
CA ASP A 207 -33.90 -7.09 -0.68
C ASP A 207 -33.33 -6.71 0.69
N THR A 208 -34.19 -6.61 1.71
CA THR A 208 -33.77 -6.31 3.09
C THR A 208 -32.81 -7.38 3.64
N VAL A 209 -33.08 -8.66 3.38
CA VAL A 209 -32.20 -9.76 3.81
C VAL A 209 -30.87 -9.72 3.06
N ALA A 210 -30.87 -9.43 1.75
CA ALA A 210 -29.66 -9.30 0.95
C ALA A 210 -28.75 -8.17 1.47
N GLU A 211 -29.31 -6.99 1.75
CA GLU A 211 -28.56 -5.88 2.36
C GLU A 211 -27.96 -6.27 3.72
N ASN A 212 -28.73 -6.96 4.57
CA ASN A 212 -28.24 -7.43 5.86
C ASN A 212 -27.12 -8.48 5.73
N VAL A 213 -27.22 -9.39 4.75
CA VAL A 213 -26.17 -10.36 4.44
C VAL A 213 -24.90 -9.64 3.99
N ASP A 214 -25.02 -8.63 3.13
CA ASP A 214 -23.87 -7.83 2.68
C ASP A 214 -23.20 -7.11 3.85
N VAL A 215 -23.98 -6.46 4.73
CA VAL A 215 -23.46 -5.82 5.96
C VAL A 215 -22.75 -6.84 6.85
N PHE A 216 -23.30 -8.04 7.02
CA PHE A 216 -22.66 -9.09 7.81
C PHE A 216 -21.34 -9.58 7.19
N VAL A 217 -21.32 -9.80 5.87
CA VAL A 217 -20.10 -10.19 5.13
C VAL A 217 -19.01 -9.12 5.25
N GLN A 218 -19.37 -7.84 5.17
CA GLN A 218 -18.41 -6.75 5.38
C GLN A 218 -17.86 -6.72 6.80
N LYS A 219 -18.72 -6.84 7.82
CA LYS A 219 -18.27 -6.94 9.22
C LYS A 219 -17.32 -8.12 9.46
N GLN A 220 -17.58 -9.27 8.85
CA GLN A 220 -16.69 -10.43 8.91
C GLN A 220 -15.33 -10.14 8.25
N LYS A 221 -15.33 -9.53 7.06
CA LYS A 221 -14.09 -9.13 6.37
C LYS A 221 -13.29 -8.12 7.18
N GLU A 222 -13.92 -7.13 7.79
CA GLU A 222 -13.26 -6.15 8.65
C GLU A 222 -12.64 -6.79 9.91
N ALA A 223 -13.37 -7.68 10.57
CA ALA A 223 -12.86 -8.42 11.73
C ALA A 223 -11.64 -9.28 11.35
N LEU A 224 -11.75 -10.00 10.23
CA LEU A 224 -10.68 -10.84 9.71
C LEU A 224 -9.47 -10.01 9.26
N ARG A 225 -9.70 -8.82 8.70
CA ARG A 225 -8.64 -7.87 8.35
C ARG A 225 -7.88 -7.41 9.58
N LYS A 226 -8.59 -7.07 10.67
CA LYS A 226 -7.96 -6.69 11.94
C LYS A 226 -7.13 -7.83 12.52
N GLU A 227 -7.65 -9.06 12.55
CA GLU A 227 -6.91 -10.24 13.02
C GLU A 227 -5.63 -10.47 12.21
N ARG A 228 -5.75 -10.49 10.87
CA ARG A 228 -4.62 -10.79 9.98
C ARG A 228 -3.59 -9.67 9.94
N GLN A 229 -4.04 -8.42 9.96
CA GLN A 229 -3.13 -7.27 10.06
C GLN A 229 -2.35 -7.32 11.38
N ALA A 230 -3.01 -7.63 12.50
CA ALA A 230 -2.32 -7.80 13.78
C ALA A 230 -1.27 -8.92 13.74
N ALA A 231 -1.57 -10.05 13.08
CA ALA A 231 -0.60 -11.14 12.91
C ALA A 231 0.61 -10.72 12.03
N ILE A 232 0.37 -9.97 10.95
CA ILE A 232 1.42 -9.39 10.11
C ILE A 232 2.28 -8.42 10.91
N ASP A 233 1.66 -7.52 11.69
CA ASP A 233 2.36 -6.51 12.47
C ASP A 233 3.21 -7.16 13.57
N GLN A 234 2.70 -8.20 14.24
CA GLN A 234 3.48 -8.99 15.19
C GLN A 234 4.67 -9.68 14.52
N LEU A 235 4.46 -10.33 13.37
CA LEU A 235 5.54 -10.98 12.63
C LEU A 235 6.60 -9.96 12.20
N LYS A 236 6.16 -8.81 11.69
CA LYS A 236 7.01 -7.68 11.31
C LYS A 236 7.87 -7.19 12.48
N GLU A 237 7.27 -6.95 13.64
CA GLU A 237 7.98 -6.52 14.85
C GLU A 237 9.03 -7.55 15.30
N VAL A 238 8.67 -8.85 15.28
CA VAL A 238 9.61 -9.92 15.64
C VAL A 238 10.78 -9.97 14.67
N LEU A 239 10.53 -9.89 13.36
CA LEU A 239 11.59 -9.92 12.34
C LEU A 239 12.53 -8.72 12.43
N ILE A 240 12.01 -7.52 12.69
CA ILE A 240 12.82 -6.31 12.93
C ILE A 240 13.62 -6.45 14.23
N SER A 241 13.00 -6.91 15.31
CA SER A 241 13.65 -7.06 16.63
C SER A 241 14.78 -8.08 16.59
N ARG A 242 14.60 -9.16 15.82
CA ARG A 242 15.64 -10.17 15.55
C ARG A 242 16.70 -9.71 14.54
N LYS A 243 16.59 -8.48 14.02
CA LYS A 243 17.48 -7.92 13.00
C LYS A 243 17.55 -8.77 11.72
N MET A 244 16.50 -9.54 11.43
CA MET A 244 16.41 -10.34 10.21
C MET A 244 16.08 -9.49 8.99
N ILE A 245 15.33 -8.41 9.21
CA ILE A 245 14.96 -7.41 8.21
C ILE A 245 15.03 -6.02 8.83
N SER A 246 15.39 -5.02 8.04
CA SER A 246 15.33 -3.62 8.45
C SER A 246 13.91 -3.07 8.33
N LYS A 247 13.61 -2.01 9.08
CA LYS A 247 12.31 -1.34 9.05
C LYS A 247 11.91 -0.90 7.63
N LYS A 248 12.88 -0.36 6.85
CA LYS A 248 12.66 0.10 5.46
C LYS A 248 12.12 -1.00 4.54
N TYR A 249 12.58 -2.24 4.68
CA TYR A 249 12.12 -3.35 3.84
C TYR A 249 10.86 -3.98 4.42
N ALA A 250 10.77 -4.10 5.75
CA ALA A 250 9.58 -4.62 6.41
C ALA A 250 8.33 -3.76 6.14
N ASP A 251 8.49 -2.44 6.00
CA ASP A 251 7.42 -1.50 5.64
C ASP A 251 6.94 -1.65 4.17
N GLN A 252 7.67 -2.38 3.31
CA GLN A 252 7.24 -2.68 1.93
C GLN A 252 6.26 -3.86 1.85
N PHE A 253 5.90 -4.49 2.97
CA PHE A 253 4.90 -5.54 2.99
C PHE A 253 3.54 -5.01 2.52
N VAL A 254 2.86 -5.77 1.64
CA VAL A 254 1.56 -5.38 1.07
C VAL A 254 0.51 -6.43 1.44
N PHE A 255 -0.57 -5.99 2.08
CA PHE A 255 -1.71 -6.85 2.42
C PHE A 255 -2.49 -7.27 1.16
N ASP A 256 -2.74 -8.57 0.99
CA ASP A 256 -3.57 -9.10 -0.12
C ASP A 256 -5.04 -9.22 0.31
N GLU A 257 -5.94 -8.50 -0.36
CA GLU A 257 -7.40 -8.57 -0.12
C GLU A 257 -7.97 -9.99 -0.29
N LYS A 258 -7.34 -10.85 -1.09
CA LYS A 258 -7.76 -12.26 -1.26
C LYS A 258 -7.66 -13.06 0.03
N TRP A 259 -6.89 -12.57 1.00
CA TRP A 259 -6.86 -13.15 2.33
C TRP A 259 -8.22 -13.02 3.02
N LEU A 260 -9.01 -11.98 2.75
CA LEU A 260 -10.32 -11.82 3.38
C LEU A 260 -11.42 -12.72 2.80
N ASN A 261 -11.11 -13.51 1.76
CA ASN A 261 -12.08 -14.42 1.16
C ASN A 261 -12.32 -15.63 2.06
N ALA A 262 -13.59 -16.07 2.14
CA ALA A 262 -13.98 -17.23 2.95
C ALA A 262 -13.25 -18.52 2.55
N SER A 263 -12.79 -18.63 1.30
CA SER A 263 -12.01 -19.78 0.80
C SER A 263 -10.54 -19.77 1.26
N THR A 264 -10.03 -18.65 1.78
CA THR A 264 -8.63 -18.55 2.23
C THR A 264 -8.53 -18.92 3.71
N SER A 265 -8.02 -20.12 3.96
CA SER A 265 -7.74 -20.60 5.32
C SER A 265 -6.66 -19.76 6.02
N LYS A 266 -6.67 -19.78 7.36
CA LYS A 266 -5.66 -19.12 8.19
C LYS A 266 -4.24 -19.57 7.84
N LYS A 267 -4.03 -20.88 7.72
CA LYS A 267 -2.75 -21.48 7.31
C LYS A 267 -2.25 -20.93 5.96
N LYS A 268 -3.12 -20.85 4.95
CA LYS A 268 -2.74 -20.35 3.63
C LYS A 268 -2.33 -18.88 3.68
N PHE A 269 -2.99 -18.08 4.53
CA PHE A 269 -2.60 -16.70 4.77
C PHE A 269 -1.23 -16.60 5.44
N GLU A 270 -1.00 -17.38 6.52
CA GLU A 270 0.27 -17.38 7.25
C GLU A 270 1.43 -17.75 6.32
N GLU A 271 1.28 -18.82 5.52
CA GLU A 271 2.27 -19.24 4.52
C GLU A 271 2.57 -18.14 3.48
N GLN A 272 1.54 -17.43 3.00
CA GLN A 272 1.70 -16.37 2.01
C GLN A 272 2.34 -15.10 2.60
N ALA A 273 1.97 -14.74 3.83
CA ALA A 273 2.58 -13.62 4.55
C ALA A 273 4.06 -13.91 4.85
N GLU A 274 4.38 -15.11 5.33
CA GLU A 274 5.76 -15.55 5.57
C GLU A 274 6.57 -15.55 4.27
N ALA A 275 6.02 -16.06 3.17
CA ALA A 275 6.67 -16.05 1.87
C ALA A 275 7.00 -14.63 1.40
N GLN A 276 6.09 -13.66 1.61
CA GLN A 276 6.33 -12.26 1.26
C GLN A 276 7.43 -11.63 2.12
N PHE A 277 7.43 -11.88 3.44
CA PHE A 277 8.54 -11.44 4.31
C PHE A 277 9.87 -12.08 3.92
N ASN A 278 9.89 -13.38 3.58
CA ASN A 278 11.09 -14.06 3.10
C ASN A 278 11.62 -13.46 1.81
N ALA A 279 10.75 -13.12 0.87
CA ALA A 279 11.14 -12.42 -0.36
C ALA A 279 11.74 -11.04 -0.07
N LEU A 280 11.18 -10.30 0.88
CA LEU A 280 11.72 -8.99 1.30
C LEU A 280 13.09 -9.13 2.01
N MET A 281 13.28 -10.19 2.80
CA MET A 281 14.56 -10.49 3.45
C MET A 281 15.65 -10.82 2.43
N GLU A 282 15.35 -11.69 1.46
CA GLU A 282 16.29 -12.01 0.39
C GLU A 282 16.57 -10.79 -0.50
N LYS A 283 15.57 -9.93 -0.74
CA LYS A 283 15.77 -8.65 -1.43
C LYS A 283 16.75 -7.75 -0.66
N GLU A 284 16.54 -7.52 0.63
CA GLU A 284 17.46 -6.69 1.43
C GLU A 284 18.89 -7.26 1.44
N LYS A 285 19.01 -8.58 1.55
CA LYS A 285 20.30 -9.27 1.51
C LYS A 285 21.00 -9.09 0.17
N ASN A 286 20.27 -9.25 -0.95
CA ASN A 286 20.81 -9.02 -2.29
C ASN A 286 21.21 -7.56 -2.49
N ASP A 287 20.40 -6.61 -2.04
CA ASP A 287 20.70 -5.18 -2.17
C ASP A 287 21.96 -4.81 -1.37
N LYS A 288 22.14 -5.37 -0.16
CA LYS A 288 23.39 -5.21 0.62
C LYS A 288 24.61 -5.81 -0.09
N LEU A 289 24.47 -7.02 -0.63
CA LEU A 289 25.55 -7.67 -1.38
C LEU A 289 25.94 -6.87 -2.63
N ASN A 290 24.95 -6.33 -3.35
CA ASN A 290 25.19 -5.51 -4.53
C ASN A 290 25.93 -4.22 -4.18
N LEU A 291 25.55 -3.56 -3.07
CA LEU A 291 26.26 -2.38 -2.57
C LEU A 291 27.71 -2.70 -2.15
N GLU A 292 27.92 -3.81 -1.46
CA GLU A 292 29.28 -4.28 -1.09
C GLU A 292 30.11 -4.58 -2.35
N MET A 293 29.48 -5.16 -3.38
CA MET A 293 30.15 -5.46 -4.64
C MET A 293 30.54 -4.19 -5.40
N ILE A 294 29.66 -3.18 -5.43
CA ILE A 294 29.99 -1.85 -5.99
C ILE A 294 31.20 -1.26 -5.27
N GLU A 295 31.19 -1.26 -3.94
CA GLU A 295 32.30 -0.70 -3.15
C GLU A 295 33.62 -1.40 -3.46
N LYS A 296 33.61 -2.75 -3.50
CA LYS A 296 34.79 -3.55 -3.89
C LYS A 296 35.22 -3.27 -5.32
N THR A 297 34.29 -3.09 -6.26
CA THR A 297 34.62 -2.77 -7.65
C THR A 297 35.26 -1.38 -7.76
N ILE A 298 34.75 -0.38 -7.04
CA ILE A 298 35.34 0.97 -7.01
C ILE A 298 36.77 0.88 -6.48
N THR A 299 36.98 0.26 -5.31
CA THR A 299 38.31 0.10 -4.71
C THR A 299 39.26 -0.65 -5.64
N ASN A 300 38.85 -1.79 -6.19
CA ASN A 300 39.70 -2.58 -7.07
C ASN A 300 40.05 -1.85 -8.37
N ALA A 301 39.07 -1.20 -9.02
CA ALA A 301 39.32 -0.42 -10.23
C ALA A 301 40.29 0.74 -9.96
N CYS A 302 40.07 1.50 -8.88
CA CYS A 302 40.95 2.60 -8.47
C CYS A 302 42.38 2.12 -8.19
N LEU A 303 42.53 0.99 -7.47
CA LEU A 303 43.84 0.38 -7.18
C LEU A 303 44.58 -0.02 -8.46
N ILE A 304 43.90 -0.68 -9.42
CA ILE A 304 44.49 -1.10 -10.69
C ILE A 304 44.90 0.12 -11.55
N ALA A 305 44.07 1.16 -11.55
CA ALA A 305 44.29 2.38 -12.33
C ALA A 305 45.29 3.36 -11.68
N ASN A 306 45.67 3.13 -10.41
CA ASN A 306 46.43 4.06 -9.57
C ASN A 306 45.75 5.45 -9.47
N VAL A 307 44.44 5.43 -9.24
CA VAL A 307 43.57 6.62 -9.05
C VAL A 307 43.14 6.68 -7.59
N ASP A 308 43.10 7.88 -7.01
CA ASP A 308 42.57 8.07 -5.65
C ASP A 308 41.04 7.87 -5.65
N GLU A 309 40.54 6.99 -4.78
CA GLU A 309 39.11 6.66 -4.65
C GLU A 309 38.22 7.88 -4.40
N LYS A 310 38.76 8.98 -3.86
CA LYS A 310 38.02 10.23 -3.63
C LYS A 310 37.48 10.87 -4.91
N PHE A 311 38.05 10.53 -6.07
CA PHE A 311 37.59 11.05 -7.36
C PHE A 311 36.38 10.30 -7.91
N VAL A 312 36.02 9.14 -7.33
CA VAL A 312 34.88 8.33 -7.76
C VAL A 312 33.72 8.50 -6.78
N SER A 313 32.57 8.94 -7.28
CA SER A 313 31.39 9.18 -6.43
C SER A 313 30.66 7.86 -6.11
N ARG A 314 30.71 7.46 -4.84
CA ARG A 314 30.00 6.27 -4.33
C ARG A 314 28.48 6.41 -4.43
N GLU A 315 27.92 7.52 -3.95
CA GLU A 315 26.48 7.77 -3.95
C GLU A 315 25.87 7.67 -5.35
N LYS A 316 26.57 8.22 -6.37
CA LYS A 316 26.16 8.14 -7.78
C LYS A 316 25.88 6.70 -8.21
N TYR A 317 26.76 5.76 -7.86
CA TYR A 317 26.63 4.37 -8.27
C TYR A 317 25.63 3.56 -7.45
N GLN A 318 25.43 3.94 -6.18
CA GLN A 318 24.38 3.37 -5.35
C GLN A 318 22.99 3.71 -5.90
N ASP A 319 22.79 4.94 -6.39
CA ASP A 319 21.53 5.36 -7.00
C ASP A 319 21.27 4.65 -8.35
N LEU A 320 22.30 4.56 -9.20
CA LEU A 320 22.21 3.90 -10.51
C LEU A 320 21.96 2.39 -10.43
N LEU A 321 22.29 1.75 -9.30
CA LEU A 321 22.09 0.31 -9.11
C LEU A 321 20.62 -0.10 -9.26
N ASN A 322 19.69 0.73 -8.79
CA ASN A 322 18.25 0.44 -8.86
C ASN A 322 17.69 0.56 -10.27
N THR A 323 18.32 1.33 -11.16
CA THR A 323 17.80 1.63 -12.51
C THR A 323 18.52 0.86 -13.61
N GLU A 324 19.84 0.72 -13.53
CA GLU A 324 20.67 0.16 -14.59
C GLU A 324 21.11 -1.28 -14.31
N GLY A 325 21.03 -1.70 -13.05
CA GLY A 325 21.47 -3.01 -12.61
C GLY A 325 22.99 -3.12 -12.43
N LEU A 326 23.38 -4.12 -11.64
CA LEU A 326 24.76 -4.32 -11.20
C LEU A 326 25.80 -4.44 -12.34
N PRO A 327 25.57 -5.22 -13.42
CA PRO A 327 26.56 -5.40 -14.48
C PRO A 327 26.93 -4.08 -15.17
N LYS A 328 25.93 -3.26 -15.49
CA LYS A 328 26.13 -1.99 -16.17
C LYS A 328 26.77 -0.95 -15.25
N VAL A 329 26.41 -0.95 -13.97
CA VAL A 329 27.07 -0.10 -12.97
C VAL A 329 28.55 -0.45 -12.84
N THR A 330 28.93 -1.72 -12.83
CA THR A 330 30.34 -2.12 -12.76
C THR A 330 31.16 -1.69 -13.98
N GLU A 331 30.55 -1.70 -15.18
CA GLU A 331 31.18 -1.18 -16.40
C GLU A 331 31.39 0.33 -16.30
N MET A 332 30.36 1.09 -15.92
CA MET A 332 30.44 2.54 -15.75
C MET A 332 31.50 2.98 -14.73
N ILE A 333 31.65 2.24 -13.62
CA ILE A 333 32.72 2.49 -12.64
C ILE A 333 34.09 2.36 -13.28
N THR A 334 34.30 1.29 -14.05
CA THR A 334 35.59 1.00 -14.70
C THR A 334 35.91 2.08 -15.74
N ASP A 335 34.93 2.48 -16.54
CA ASP A 335 35.07 3.55 -17.54
C ASP A 335 35.38 4.92 -16.91
N GLU A 336 34.70 5.27 -15.81
CA GLU A 336 34.97 6.52 -15.09
C GLU A 336 36.39 6.54 -14.53
N VAL A 337 36.83 5.45 -13.91
CA VAL A 337 38.19 5.32 -13.38
C VAL A 337 39.24 5.44 -14.48
N ASP A 338 39.04 4.78 -15.62
CA ASP A 338 39.96 4.89 -16.76
C ASP A 338 39.99 6.29 -17.35
N ASN A 339 38.86 6.98 -17.38
CA ASN A 339 38.79 8.38 -17.82
C ASN A 339 39.53 9.32 -16.83
N ILE A 340 39.37 9.12 -15.53
CA ILE A 340 40.12 9.88 -14.50
C ILE A 340 41.62 9.64 -14.66
N LYS A 341 42.05 8.39 -14.90
CA LYS A 341 43.45 8.05 -15.16
C LYS A 341 44.00 8.76 -16.39
N LYS A 342 43.26 8.77 -17.50
CA LYS A 342 43.68 9.47 -18.74
C LYS A 342 43.80 10.97 -18.51
N GLN A 343 42.83 11.56 -17.80
CA GLN A 343 42.87 12.99 -17.46
C GLN A 343 44.04 13.34 -16.53
N SER A 344 44.31 12.52 -15.51
CA SER A 344 45.43 12.77 -14.59
C SER A 344 46.78 12.66 -15.29
N GLN A 345 46.95 11.69 -16.19
CA GLN A 345 48.14 11.57 -17.03
C GLN A 345 48.30 12.75 -18.00
N ALA A 346 47.22 13.21 -18.63
CA ALA A 346 47.25 14.37 -19.53
C ALA A 346 47.66 15.65 -18.79
N VAL A 347 47.13 15.88 -17.57
CA VAL A 347 47.51 17.02 -16.73
C VAL A 347 48.97 16.93 -16.29
N ALA A 348 49.45 15.73 -15.95
CA ALA A 348 50.87 15.53 -15.61
C ALA A 348 51.79 15.84 -16.80
N GLN A 349 51.44 15.37 -17.99
CA GLN A 349 52.18 15.67 -19.23
C GLN A 349 52.15 17.17 -19.57
N GLN A 350 51.02 17.84 -19.40
CA GLN A 350 50.91 19.27 -19.63
C GLN A 350 51.80 20.06 -18.64
N LYS A 351 51.80 19.71 -17.35
CA LYS A 351 52.68 20.35 -16.36
C LYS A 351 54.16 20.10 -16.66
N GLU A 352 54.51 18.91 -17.11
CA GLU A 352 55.88 18.58 -17.49
C GLU A 352 56.31 19.37 -18.74
N ALA A 353 55.43 19.49 -19.74
CA ALA A 353 55.66 20.32 -20.91
C ALA A 353 55.77 21.82 -20.56
N GLU A 354 54.92 22.33 -19.66
CA GLU A 354 55.02 23.72 -19.15
C GLU A 354 56.33 23.95 -18.41
N LEU A 355 56.78 22.99 -17.58
CA LEU A 355 58.05 23.08 -16.86
C LEU A 355 59.24 23.02 -17.82
N GLN A 356 59.20 22.16 -18.84
CA GLN A 356 60.22 22.11 -19.89
C GLN A 356 60.27 23.43 -20.67
N HIS A 357 59.11 23.97 -21.07
CA HIS A 357 59.03 25.27 -21.73
C HIS A 357 59.61 26.40 -20.85
N GLN A 358 59.30 26.42 -19.55
CA GLN A 358 59.90 27.40 -18.62
C GLN A 358 61.42 27.27 -18.52
N LYS A 359 61.95 26.03 -18.49
CA LYS A 359 63.40 25.78 -18.49
C LYS A 359 64.07 26.24 -19.79
N GLU A 360 63.49 25.91 -20.94
CA GLU A 360 63.99 26.35 -22.25
C GLU A 360 63.95 27.88 -22.39
N GLU A 361 62.88 28.52 -21.91
CA GLU A 361 62.76 29.99 -21.93
C GLU A 361 63.80 30.66 -21.02
N PHE A 362 64.10 30.06 -19.85
CA PHE A 362 65.14 30.53 -18.95
C PHE A 362 66.54 30.37 -19.57
N GLU A 363 66.83 29.20 -20.17
CA GLU A 363 68.10 28.94 -20.84
C GLU A 363 68.31 29.86 -22.06
N LYS A 364 67.25 30.14 -22.82
CA LYS A 364 67.28 31.09 -23.93
C LYS A 364 67.56 32.52 -23.45
N LYS A 365 66.93 32.97 -22.36
CA LYS A 365 67.24 34.27 -21.72
C LYS A 365 68.69 34.33 -21.22
N GLN A 366 69.21 33.24 -20.66
CA GLN A 366 70.60 33.15 -20.22
C GLN A 366 71.58 33.24 -21.39
N LYS A 367 71.33 32.51 -22.48
CA LYS A 367 72.13 32.57 -23.72
C LYS A 367 72.04 33.93 -24.41
N GLU A 368 70.88 34.59 -24.41
CA GLU A 368 70.74 35.96 -24.92
C GLU A 368 71.51 36.97 -24.06
N ALA A 369 71.52 36.81 -22.73
CA ALA A 369 72.34 37.63 -21.83
C ALA A 369 73.85 37.39 -22.05
N GLU A 370 74.28 36.14 -22.23
CA GLU A 370 75.66 35.81 -22.60
C GLU A 370 76.04 36.36 -23.98
N LEU A 371 75.14 36.30 -24.97
CA LEU A 371 75.35 36.87 -26.30
C LEU A 371 75.38 38.40 -26.25
N GLN A 372 74.56 39.04 -25.42
CA GLN A 372 74.65 40.48 -25.15
C GLN A 372 75.98 40.82 -24.49
N HIS A 373 76.43 40.04 -23.51
CA HIS A 373 77.74 40.21 -22.88
C HIS A 373 78.89 40.01 -23.89
N GLN A 374 78.77 39.06 -24.81
CA GLN A 374 79.72 38.85 -25.90
C GLN A 374 79.69 39.99 -26.92
N LYS A 375 78.53 40.52 -27.26
CA LYS A 375 78.39 41.71 -28.11
C LYS A 375 78.93 42.96 -27.42
N GLU A 376 78.79 43.09 -26.10
CA GLU A 376 79.47 44.12 -25.31
C GLU A 376 80.99 43.93 -25.35
N LEU A 377 81.49 42.69 -25.20
CA LEU A 377 82.92 42.36 -25.36
C LEU A 377 83.44 42.62 -26.78
N GLU A 378 82.64 42.37 -27.82
CA GLU A 378 82.99 42.66 -29.21
C GLU A 378 82.86 44.15 -29.58
N ALA A 379 81.91 44.87 -28.98
CA ALA A 379 81.82 46.33 -29.06
C ALA A 379 83.02 46.98 -28.35
N VAL A 380 83.47 46.40 -27.23
CA VAL A 380 84.72 46.75 -26.54
C VAL A 380 85.95 46.42 -27.40
N LYS A 381 85.94 45.33 -28.20
CA LYS A 381 87.00 45.05 -29.18
C LYS A 381 86.97 45.96 -30.42
N LYS A 382 85.78 46.36 -30.91
CA LYS A 382 85.64 47.26 -32.07
C LYS A 382 85.83 48.75 -31.73
N GLN A 383 85.77 49.12 -30.45
CA GLN A 383 86.22 50.42 -29.95
C GLN A 383 87.72 50.48 -29.63
N ALA A 384 88.48 49.40 -29.81
CA ALA A 384 89.94 49.36 -29.58
C ALA A 384 90.77 49.55 -30.87
N SER A 385 90.35 50.45 -31.76
CA SER A 385 91.20 51.00 -32.83
C SER A 385 90.84 52.46 -33.11
N GLN A 386 90.87 53.29 -32.06
CA GLN A 386 91.19 54.72 -32.10
C GLN A 386 91.22 55.26 -30.66
N THR A 387 92.44 55.57 -30.20
CA THR A 387 92.79 56.55 -29.15
C THR A 387 92.15 56.50 -27.74
N VAL A 388 93.02 56.14 -26.77
CA VAL A 388 93.30 56.80 -25.47
C VAL A 388 92.36 56.59 -24.26
N GLU A 389 93.00 56.20 -23.14
CA GLU A 389 92.65 56.28 -21.70
C GLU A 389 91.45 55.49 -21.13
N ASN A 390 91.77 54.42 -20.39
CA ASN A 390 91.68 54.42 -18.91
C ASN A 390 92.01 53.03 -18.34
N GLN A 391 93.22 52.88 -17.81
CA GLN A 391 93.50 51.82 -16.83
C GLN A 391 92.87 52.22 -15.48
N PRO A 392 92.29 51.30 -14.70
CA PRO A 392 91.90 51.63 -13.33
C PRO A 392 93.14 52.05 -12.55
N LYS A 393 93.22 53.34 -12.19
CA LYS A 393 94.29 53.89 -11.36
C LYS A 393 94.19 53.28 -9.96
N TYR A 394 95.06 52.33 -9.67
CA TYR A 394 95.28 51.88 -8.31
C TYR A 394 96.16 52.90 -7.58
N THR A 395 95.77 53.29 -6.38
CA THR A 395 96.55 54.16 -5.51
C THR A 395 97.35 53.28 -4.54
N PRO A 396 98.70 53.35 -4.52
CA PRO A 396 99.51 52.56 -3.61
C PRO A 396 99.43 53.14 -2.19
N ILE A 397 99.01 52.33 -1.22
CA ILE A 397 99.08 52.62 0.20
C ILE A 397 100.43 52.12 0.73
N LYS A 398 101.23 53.03 1.31
CA LYS A 398 102.58 52.74 1.82
C LYS A 398 102.64 52.81 3.34
N ARG A 399 103.52 52.00 3.96
CA ARG A 399 103.91 52.08 5.36
C ARG A 399 105.43 52.16 5.43
N GLY A 400 105.97 53.36 5.60
CA GLY A 400 107.39 53.63 5.41
C GLY A 400 107.77 53.57 3.92
N GLU A 401 108.86 52.88 3.58
CA GLU A 401 109.30 52.67 2.18
C GLU A 401 108.55 51.53 1.46
N GLU A 402 107.76 50.74 2.20
CA GLU A 402 107.06 49.57 1.66
C GLU A 402 105.63 49.90 1.20
N THR A 403 105.25 49.47 0.00
CA THR A 403 103.85 49.46 -0.46
C THR A 403 103.13 48.25 0.15
N ILE A 404 102.12 48.50 0.98
CA ILE A 404 101.38 47.46 1.72
C ILE A 404 100.06 47.06 1.05
N ALA A 405 99.50 47.88 0.15
CA ALA A 405 98.35 47.52 -0.67
C ALA A 405 98.21 48.48 -1.86
N ASN A 406 97.57 48.02 -2.93
CA ASN A 406 97.13 48.84 -4.06
C ASN A 406 95.60 48.86 -4.07
N VAL A 407 94.99 50.05 -4.00
CA VAL A 407 93.53 50.19 -3.84
C VAL A 407 92.90 51.01 -4.95
N ASN A 408 91.67 50.67 -5.33
CA ASN A 408 90.78 51.52 -6.11
C ASN A 408 89.38 51.53 -5.46
N ASP A 409 88.43 52.23 -6.10
CA ASP A 409 87.09 52.46 -5.55
C ASP A 409 86.26 51.18 -5.30
N LYS A 410 86.73 50.01 -5.75
CA LYS A 410 86.03 48.72 -5.63
C LYS A 410 86.87 47.58 -5.05
N TYR A 411 88.20 47.65 -5.15
CA TYR A 411 89.09 46.53 -4.85
C TYR A 411 90.35 46.95 -4.07
N ILE A 412 90.73 46.11 -3.12
CA ILE A 412 92.01 46.17 -2.40
C ILE A 412 92.85 44.96 -2.84
N VAL A 413 94.06 45.21 -3.34
CA VAL A 413 95.00 44.16 -3.78
C VAL A 413 96.26 44.24 -2.93
N THR A 414 96.57 43.16 -2.23
CA THR A 414 97.78 43.04 -1.39
C THR A 414 98.55 41.78 -1.78
N GLU A 415 99.89 41.88 -1.76
CA GLU A 415 100.76 40.73 -1.98
C GLU A 415 100.89 39.92 -0.68
N ILE A 416 100.77 38.59 -0.77
CA ILE A 416 100.89 37.70 0.39
C ILE A 416 102.36 37.40 0.63
N LYS A 417 102.92 37.96 1.71
CA LYS A 417 104.32 37.71 2.10
C LYS A 417 104.47 36.35 2.80
N GLN A 418 105.49 35.58 2.42
CA GLN A 418 105.87 34.34 3.09
C GLN A 418 106.72 34.60 4.34
N THR A 419 106.63 33.73 5.35
CA THR A 419 107.44 33.82 6.58
C THR A 419 108.93 33.65 6.25
N PRO A 420 109.81 34.61 6.61
CA PRO A 420 111.25 34.48 6.37
C PRO A 420 111.83 33.20 7.00
N GLU A 421 112.74 32.51 6.32
CA GLU A 421 113.27 31.19 6.72
C GLU A 421 113.79 31.16 8.18
N LYS A 422 114.49 32.21 8.63
CA LYS A 422 115.01 32.34 10.00
C LYS A 422 113.94 32.35 11.12
N PHE A 423 112.67 32.45 10.75
CA PHE A 423 111.52 32.59 11.63
C PHE A 423 110.47 31.48 11.43
N GLN A 424 110.69 30.53 10.53
CA GLN A 424 109.79 29.38 10.36
C GLN A 424 109.67 28.56 11.66
N GLY A 425 108.45 28.16 12.01
CA GLY A 425 108.15 27.33 13.18
C GLY A 425 107.99 28.07 14.53
N LYS A 426 108.33 29.36 14.62
CA LYS A 426 108.06 30.17 15.83
C LYS A 426 106.59 30.65 15.83
N LYS A 427 105.94 30.67 16.99
CA LYS A 427 104.55 31.15 17.15
C LYS A 427 104.55 32.51 17.87
N TRP A 428 103.78 33.46 17.35
CA TRP A 428 103.53 34.76 17.98
C TRP A 428 102.05 34.94 18.22
N LYS A 429 101.70 35.50 19.39
CA LYS A 429 100.34 35.94 19.70
C LYS A 429 100.38 37.44 19.94
N LYS A 430 99.52 38.18 19.23
CA LYS A 430 99.40 39.64 19.36
C LYS A 430 97.91 39.99 19.42
N THR A 431 97.54 40.83 20.37
CA THR A 431 96.17 41.31 20.52
C THR A 431 96.04 42.64 19.77
N PHE A 432 94.99 42.79 18.96
CA PHE A 432 94.66 44.02 18.25
C PHE A 432 93.25 44.44 18.64
N GLU A 433 93.03 45.74 18.73
CA GLU A 433 91.73 46.35 19.00
C GLU A 433 91.32 47.15 17.76
N PHE A 434 90.10 46.93 17.29
CA PHE A 434 89.54 47.56 16.09
C PHE A 434 88.21 48.22 16.46
N GLU A 435 88.04 49.48 16.08
CA GLU A 435 86.82 50.26 16.30
C GLU A 435 86.26 50.72 14.94
N GLY A 436 84.95 50.57 14.74
CA GLY A 436 84.28 50.92 13.48
C GLY A 436 82.80 50.56 13.47
N ASP A 437 82.09 50.93 12.40
CA ASP A 437 80.69 50.54 12.23
C ASP A 437 80.52 49.03 11.99
N LEU A 438 79.31 48.52 12.20
CA LEU A 438 79.05 47.07 12.12
C LEU A 438 79.39 46.50 10.72
N ALA A 439 79.19 47.27 9.65
CA ALA A 439 79.46 46.82 8.29
C ALA A 439 80.97 46.69 8.02
N ALA A 440 81.77 47.64 8.49
CA ALA A 440 83.23 47.61 8.40
C ALA A 440 83.81 46.46 9.23
N LEU A 441 83.27 46.20 10.44
CA LEU A 441 83.70 45.09 11.29
C LEU A 441 83.32 43.72 10.70
N GLN A 442 82.12 43.60 10.12
CA GLN A 442 81.74 42.38 9.38
C GLN A 442 82.60 42.16 8.13
N MET A 443 82.98 43.23 7.44
CA MET A 443 83.89 43.15 6.29
C MET A 443 85.29 42.69 6.71
N LEU A 444 85.82 43.21 7.82
CA LEU A 444 87.09 42.76 8.41
C LEU A 444 87.03 41.26 8.77
N ASN A 445 85.94 40.79 9.38
CA ASN A 445 85.76 39.37 9.71
C ASN A 445 85.83 38.49 8.45
N ARG A 446 85.16 38.88 7.36
CA ARG A 446 85.22 38.16 6.08
C ARG A 446 86.65 38.11 5.51
N TYR A 447 87.39 39.21 5.60
CA TYR A 447 88.80 39.21 5.17
C TYR A 447 89.66 38.28 6.04
N MET A 448 89.47 38.27 7.36
CA MET A 448 90.20 37.37 8.27
C MET A 448 89.89 35.90 7.98
N ASP A 449 88.66 35.55 7.61
CA ASP A 449 88.27 34.21 7.19
C ASP A 449 88.94 33.78 5.87
N VAL A 450 89.05 34.69 4.89
CA VAL A 450 89.79 34.44 3.64
C VAL A 450 91.28 34.26 3.90
N ILE A 451 91.88 35.04 4.81
CA ILE A 451 93.29 34.87 5.18
C ILE A 451 93.49 33.52 5.88
N LYS A 452 92.57 33.10 6.76
CA LYS A 452 92.59 31.79 7.43
C LYS A 452 92.51 30.62 6.45
N SER A 453 91.74 30.75 5.35
CA SER A 453 91.66 29.70 4.34
C SER A 453 92.95 29.56 3.52
N ILE A 454 93.66 30.67 3.29
CA ILE A 454 94.92 30.69 2.55
C ILE A 454 96.12 30.31 3.45
N ASN A 455 96.07 30.63 4.75
CA ASN A 455 97.11 30.29 5.71
C ASN A 455 96.52 29.56 6.94
N PRO A 456 96.47 28.20 6.91
CA PRO A 456 95.82 27.39 7.95
C PRO A 456 96.42 27.54 9.36
N THR A 457 97.63 28.08 9.46
CA THR A 457 98.30 28.34 10.76
C THR A 457 97.85 29.64 11.43
N PHE A 458 97.15 30.51 10.69
CA PHE A 458 96.56 31.75 11.21
C PHE A 458 95.23 31.44 11.91
N SER A 459 95.07 31.93 13.14
CA SER A 459 93.81 31.86 13.87
C SER A 459 93.52 33.22 14.51
N PHE A 460 92.26 33.63 14.46
CA PHE A 460 91.75 34.82 15.12
C PHE A 460 90.51 34.44 15.93
N GLY A 461 90.25 35.17 17.00
CA GLY A 461 89.07 35.02 17.84
C GLY A 461 88.55 36.41 18.21
N GLU A 462 87.25 36.62 18.06
CA GLU A 462 86.58 37.86 18.43
C GLU A 462 86.28 37.84 19.93
N VAL A 463 86.66 38.89 20.64
CA VAL A 463 86.26 39.09 22.04
C VAL A 463 85.31 40.29 22.04
N LYS A 464 84.04 40.05 22.38
CA LYS A 464 83.06 41.13 22.50
C LYS A 464 83.20 41.76 23.88
N LEU A 465 83.36 43.08 23.90
CA LEU A 465 83.28 43.87 25.13
C LEU A 465 81.84 44.36 25.26
N VAL A 466 81.12 43.85 26.25
CA VAL A 466 79.76 44.27 26.55
C VAL A 466 79.81 45.14 27.80
N GLU A 467 79.36 46.38 27.69
CA GLU A 467 79.24 47.28 28.84
C GLU A 467 78.04 46.81 29.68
N LYS A 468 78.30 46.30 30.88
CA LYS A 468 77.27 45.88 31.83
C LYS A 468 77.23 46.86 32.99
N GLU A 469 76.03 47.33 33.30
CA GLU A 469 75.75 48.15 34.47
C GLU A 469 75.46 47.24 35.66
N LEU A 470 76.30 47.34 36.70
CA LEU A 470 76.12 46.60 37.95
C LEU A 470 75.82 47.60 39.07
N SER A 471 74.69 47.38 39.75
CA SER A 471 74.31 48.16 40.93
C SER A 471 75.04 47.64 42.16
N ASN A 472 75.77 48.50 42.87
CA ASN A 472 76.36 48.16 44.16
C ASN A 472 75.24 47.97 45.21
N PRO A 473 75.06 46.77 45.78
CA PRO A 473 73.93 46.49 46.66
C PRO A 473 73.95 47.22 48.00
N GLN A 474 75.10 47.78 48.42
CA GLN A 474 75.23 48.50 49.69
C GLN A 474 75.07 50.02 49.55
N THR A 475 75.40 50.59 48.39
CA THR A 475 75.38 52.04 48.15
C THR A 475 74.34 52.48 47.12
N GLY A 476 73.81 51.56 46.30
CA GLY A 476 72.87 51.85 45.23
C GLY A 476 73.47 52.54 44.00
N SER A 477 74.80 52.73 43.96
CA SER A 477 75.50 53.32 42.82
C SER A 477 75.59 52.32 41.66
N ILE A 478 75.30 52.78 40.44
CA ILE A 478 75.43 51.99 39.21
C ILE A 478 76.78 52.29 38.59
N ASP A 479 77.65 51.30 38.55
CA ASP A 479 78.98 51.38 37.94
C ASP A 479 78.98 50.60 36.61
N LYS A 480 79.56 51.20 35.56
CA LYS A 480 79.69 50.60 34.23
C LYS A 480 80.99 49.82 34.13
N TYR A 481 80.90 48.53 33.78
CA TYR A 481 82.06 47.67 33.58
C TYR A 481 82.04 47.04 32.19
N ASN A 482 83.19 47.09 31.52
CA ASN A 482 83.39 46.37 30.26
C ASN A 482 83.68 44.89 30.58
N VAL A 483 82.70 44.03 30.29
CA VAL A 483 82.83 42.58 30.48
C VAL A 483 83.29 41.95 29.17
N LYS A 484 84.37 41.17 29.23
CA LYS A 484 84.84 40.36 28.10
C LYS A 484 83.95 39.13 27.97
N GLU A 485 83.10 39.08 26.96
CA GLU A 485 82.46 37.85 26.51
C GLU A 485 83.34 37.19 25.44
N VAL A 486 83.91 36.05 25.80
CA VAL A 486 84.63 35.18 24.87
C VAL A 486 83.60 34.22 24.29
N ASN A 487 83.37 34.29 22.98
CA ASN A 487 82.55 33.30 22.25
C ASN A 487 83.38 32.09 21.83
#